data_AF-A0A553ZTX3-F1
#
_entry.id   AF-A0A553ZTX3-F1
#
_cell.length_a   1.000
_cell.length_b   1.000
_cell.length_c   1.000
_cell.angle_alpha   90.00
_cell.angle_beta   90.00
_cell.angle_gamma   90.00
#
_symmetry.space_group_name_H-M   'P 1'
#
loop_
_entity.id
_entity.type
_entity.pdbx_description
1 polymer ?
#
loop_
_entity_poly.entity_id
_entity_poly.type
_entity_poly.pdbx_seq_one_letter_code
_entity_poly.pdbx_strand_id
1 'polypeptide(L)'
;MSSDSFCSAGAFLWDFFLAYLQKKSPPLRCSCTHTTHQGGLTMNHNINERLDQVQEDTLVIGIDIAKRKHFAYAADHRGRELGKAFPFHQSAHGFDQLYDQMEQLKQTHQKSNILIGFEPTGHYWMNLAQFLLQQDIPFVMVSPLHVNRAKEFEDNLQTKNDKKDARVIARMVTQGYFHSPRSLVGVEAELRNGAAHRDRLKKEGARLKNQIIRWIDLYFPELLGSAYKEIGKTVICILKYHPLPEQWHHLDIEAFLSKLKEKEASRRSSISFSIHWINRGNDGCEPRNGVDHRSV
;
A
#
# COMPACT_ATOMS: atom_id res chain seq x y z
N MET A 1 3.30 -7.20 37.76
CA MET A 1 4.26 -8.24 37.34
C MET A 1 3.44 -9.50 37.14
N SER A 2 3.26 -10.11 35.97
CA SER A 2 3.77 -9.94 34.60
C SER A 2 2.75 -10.69 33.70
N SER A 3 2.09 -10.04 32.72
CA SER A 3 2.37 -10.15 31.27
C SER A 3 2.62 -11.58 30.74
N ASP A 4 1.56 -12.36 30.49
CA ASP A 4 1.61 -13.59 29.68
C ASP A 4 0.24 -13.89 29.03
N SER A 5 -0.24 -12.99 28.16
CA SER A 5 -1.54 -13.20 27.49
C SER A 5 -1.66 -12.65 26.06
N PHE A 6 -0.56 -12.29 25.41
CA PHE A 6 -0.60 -11.60 24.10
C PHE A 6 -0.06 -12.38 22.90
N CYS A 7 0.13 -13.70 23.01
CA CYS A 7 0.81 -14.48 21.95
C CYS A 7 -0.08 -15.39 21.08
N SER A 8 -1.39 -15.58 21.34
CA SER A 8 -2.17 -16.57 20.55
C SER A 8 -3.01 -16.02 19.39
N ALA A 9 -3.14 -14.69 19.21
CA ALA A 9 -3.99 -14.13 18.13
C ALA A 9 -3.28 -13.99 16.77
N GLY A 10 -1.94 -14.07 16.73
CA GLY A 10 -1.15 -13.94 15.50
C GLY A 10 -1.00 -15.24 14.69
N ALA A 11 -1.21 -16.40 15.33
CA ALA A 11 -1.02 -17.70 14.69
C ALA A 11 -2.17 -18.07 13.73
N PHE A 12 -3.41 -17.71 14.07
CA PHE A 12 -4.59 -18.06 13.27
C PHE A 12 -4.65 -17.39 11.88
N LEU A 13 -4.06 -16.19 11.72
CA LEU A 13 -3.99 -15.51 10.42
C LEU A 13 -2.86 -16.04 9.52
N TRP A 14 -1.82 -16.64 10.11
CA TRP A 14 -0.69 -17.19 9.37
C TRP A 14 -0.98 -18.62 8.87
N ASP A 15 -1.66 -19.43 9.69
CA ASP A 15 -2.03 -20.80 9.33
C ASP A 15 -3.08 -20.85 8.20
N PHE A 16 -3.96 -19.85 8.11
CA PHE A 16 -4.93 -19.74 7.00
C PHE A 16 -4.25 -19.29 5.68
N PHE A 17 -3.22 -18.43 5.78
CA PHE A 17 -2.44 -17.99 4.63
C PHE A 17 -1.61 -19.15 4.03
N LEU A 18 -1.10 -20.06 4.86
CA LEU A 18 -0.41 -21.27 4.41
C LEU A 18 -1.37 -22.33 3.82
N ALA A 19 -2.57 -22.47 4.37
CA ALA A 19 -3.60 -23.38 3.83
C ALA A 19 -4.09 -22.95 2.43
N TYR A 20 -4.14 -21.65 2.14
CA TYR A 20 -4.48 -21.11 0.81
C TYR A 20 -3.37 -21.37 -0.23
N LEU A 21 -2.10 -21.38 0.19
CA LEU A 21 -0.94 -21.57 -0.70
C LEU A 21 -0.68 -23.01 -1.16
N GLN A 22 -1.35 -24.03 -0.58
CA GLN A 22 -1.06 -25.44 -0.88
C GLN A 22 -1.93 -26.10 -1.96
N LYS A 23 -2.91 -25.42 -2.56
CA LYS A 23 -3.65 -25.98 -3.70
C LYS A 23 -2.86 -25.81 -5.01
N LYS A 24 -1.98 -26.78 -5.29
CA LYS A 24 -1.34 -26.96 -6.61
C LYS A 24 -2.40 -27.22 -7.68
N SER A 25 -2.46 -26.35 -8.69
CA SER A 25 -3.14 -26.61 -9.97
C SER A 25 -2.17 -26.34 -11.13
N PRO A 26 -2.25 -27.09 -12.24
CA PRO A 26 -1.18 -27.24 -13.23
C PRO A 26 -1.00 -26.01 -14.12
N PRO A 27 0.15 -25.88 -14.83
CA PRO A 27 0.41 -24.74 -15.69
C PRO A 27 -0.43 -24.82 -16.95
N LEU A 28 -1.20 -23.78 -17.25
CA LEU A 28 -1.85 -23.62 -18.56
C LEU A 28 -1.21 -22.46 -19.34
N ARG A 29 -0.83 -22.78 -20.58
CA ARG A 29 -0.23 -21.90 -21.57
C ARG A 29 -1.15 -20.72 -21.87
N CYS A 30 -0.57 -19.52 -21.86
CA CYS A 30 -1.22 -18.30 -22.29
C CYS A 30 -1.13 -18.17 -23.81
N SER A 31 -2.27 -18.12 -24.50
CA SER A 31 -2.35 -17.65 -25.89
C SER A 31 -2.89 -16.23 -25.88
N CYS A 32 -2.01 -15.25 -26.03
CA CYS A 32 -2.39 -13.84 -26.13
C CYS A 32 -2.88 -13.54 -27.55
N THR A 33 -4.16 -13.22 -27.71
CA THR A 33 -4.65 -12.45 -28.86
C THR A 33 -4.77 -10.99 -28.45
N HIS A 34 -3.95 -10.14 -29.06
CA HIS A 34 -4.00 -8.70 -28.90
C HIS A 34 -5.30 -8.15 -29.50
N THR A 35 -6.11 -7.47 -28.69
CA THR A 35 -7.12 -6.53 -29.20
C THR A 35 -6.80 -5.15 -28.65
N THR A 36 -6.35 -4.28 -29.55
CA THR A 36 -6.04 -2.88 -29.30
C THR A 36 -7.36 -2.11 -29.12
N HIS A 37 -7.60 -1.53 -27.95
CA HIS A 37 -8.65 -0.52 -27.78
C HIS A 37 -8.01 0.85 -27.59
N GLN A 38 -8.12 1.68 -28.63
CA GLN A 38 -8.09 3.14 -28.53
C GLN A 38 -9.48 3.64 -28.08
N GLY A 39 -9.50 4.68 -27.26
CA GLY A 39 -10.70 5.41 -26.82
C GLY A 39 -10.44 5.96 -25.41
N GLY A 40 -10.22 7.25 -25.20
CA GLY A 40 -11.14 8.33 -25.56
C GLY A 40 -12.06 8.56 -24.36
N LEU A 41 -11.70 9.49 -23.47
CA LEU A 41 -12.47 9.85 -22.27
C LEU A 41 -13.81 10.50 -22.66
N THR A 42 -14.90 9.75 -22.66
CA THR A 42 -16.27 10.27 -22.74
C THR A 42 -16.96 10.16 -21.38
N MET A 43 -16.79 11.20 -20.56
CA MET A 43 -17.53 11.40 -19.31
C MET A 43 -18.86 12.10 -19.61
N ASN A 44 -19.96 11.36 -19.73
CA ASN A 44 -21.33 11.88 -19.49
C ASN A 44 -22.45 10.82 -19.47
N HIS A 45 -22.18 9.56 -19.82
CA HIS A 45 -23.21 8.52 -19.78
C HIS A 45 -23.44 7.87 -18.41
N ASN A 46 -22.68 8.24 -17.37
CA ASN A 46 -22.62 7.48 -16.11
C ASN A 46 -23.34 8.13 -14.91
N ILE A 47 -23.70 9.43 -14.96
CA ILE A 47 -24.26 10.11 -13.78
C ILE A 47 -25.75 9.80 -13.57
N ASN A 48 -26.54 9.77 -14.65
CA ASN A 48 -27.95 9.38 -14.58
C ASN A 48 -28.08 7.95 -14.08
N GLU A 49 -27.25 7.03 -14.60
CA GLU A 49 -27.19 5.64 -14.13
C GLU A 49 -26.87 5.51 -12.63
N ARG A 50 -26.09 6.45 -12.06
CA ARG A 50 -25.80 6.49 -10.62
C ARG A 50 -26.93 7.11 -9.81
N LEU A 51 -27.63 8.11 -10.35
CA LEU A 51 -28.81 8.68 -9.72
C LEU A 51 -29.93 7.65 -9.66
N ASP A 52 -30.13 6.87 -10.73
CA ASP A 52 -31.15 5.84 -10.82
C ASP A 52 -30.92 4.66 -9.84
N GLN A 53 -29.70 4.51 -9.32
CA GLN A 53 -29.38 3.54 -8.24
C GLN A 53 -29.91 3.98 -6.87
N VAL A 54 -30.25 5.26 -6.68
CA VAL A 54 -30.78 5.79 -5.43
C VAL A 54 -32.26 6.13 -5.62
N GLN A 55 -33.13 5.18 -5.27
CA GLN A 55 -34.57 5.27 -5.48
C GLN A 55 -35.31 5.68 -4.20
N GLU A 56 -36.61 6.01 -4.32
CA GLU A 56 -37.41 6.47 -3.19
C GLU A 56 -37.40 5.52 -1.99
N ASP A 57 -37.29 4.23 -2.26
CA ASP A 57 -37.28 3.12 -1.30
C ASP A 57 -35.88 2.79 -0.75
N THR A 58 -34.86 3.58 -1.09
CA THR A 58 -33.47 3.37 -0.67
C THR A 58 -33.14 4.13 0.61
N LEU A 59 -32.57 3.43 1.58
CA LEU A 59 -31.89 3.97 2.76
C LEU A 59 -30.42 4.22 2.40
N VAL A 60 -30.00 5.47 2.38
CA VAL A 60 -28.61 5.85 2.13
C VAL A 60 -27.88 6.03 3.45
N ILE A 61 -26.77 5.34 3.63
CA ILE A 61 -25.90 5.46 4.81
C ILE A 61 -24.55 6.04 4.39
N GLY A 62 -24.27 7.27 4.80
CA GLY A 62 -22.94 7.86 4.66
C GLY A 62 -22.09 7.54 5.89
N ILE A 63 -20.88 7.03 5.69
CA ILE A 63 -19.97 6.65 6.78
C ILE A 63 -18.67 7.44 6.66
N ASP A 64 -18.33 8.15 7.73
CA ASP A 64 -17.01 8.71 7.95
C ASP A 64 -16.11 7.69 8.65
N ILE A 65 -14.98 7.36 8.02
CA ILE A 65 -14.11 6.25 8.43
C ILE A 65 -12.89 6.77 9.19
N ALA A 66 -12.80 6.42 10.47
CA ALA A 66 -11.63 6.68 11.31
C ALA A 66 -11.01 5.39 11.87
N LYS A 67 -9.88 5.54 12.57
CA LYS A 67 -9.07 4.40 13.06
C LYS A 67 -9.78 3.47 14.05
N ARG A 68 -10.62 4.01 14.95
CA ARG A 68 -11.22 3.24 16.06
C ARG A 68 -12.74 3.32 16.09
N LYS A 69 -13.29 4.47 15.73
CA LYS A 69 -14.71 4.79 15.89
C LYS A 69 -15.15 5.56 14.65
N HIS A 70 -16.07 4.96 13.92
CA HIS A 70 -16.67 5.52 12.72
C HIS A 70 -17.94 6.29 13.09
N PHE A 71 -18.43 7.08 12.15
CA PHE A 71 -19.71 7.77 12.27
C PHE A 71 -20.58 7.48 11.06
N ALA A 72 -21.82 7.07 11.28
CA ALA A 72 -22.81 6.83 10.24
C ALA A 72 -23.90 7.91 10.29
N TYR A 73 -24.34 8.33 9.11
CA TYR A 73 -25.47 9.24 8.89
C TYR A 73 -26.46 8.58 7.94
N ALA A 74 -27.74 8.56 8.33
CA ALA A 74 -28.81 7.94 7.56
C ALA A 74 -29.67 8.99 6.84
N ALA A 75 -29.91 8.78 5.56
CA ALA A 75 -30.71 9.66 4.73
C ALA A 75 -31.65 8.90 3.77
N ASP A 76 -32.71 9.56 3.32
CA ASP A 76 -33.48 9.10 2.17
C ASP A 76 -32.81 9.50 0.84
N HIS A 77 -33.39 9.08 -0.28
CA HIS A 77 -32.96 9.44 -1.63
C HIS A 77 -32.84 10.95 -1.91
N ARG A 78 -33.50 11.80 -1.12
CA ARG A 78 -33.45 13.27 -1.26
C ARG A 78 -32.42 13.90 -0.33
N GLY A 79 -31.71 13.09 0.46
CA GLY A 79 -30.76 13.55 1.47
C GLY A 79 -31.40 14.03 2.78
N ARG A 80 -32.69 13.73 3.03
CA ARG A 80 -33.36 14.08 4.29
C ARG A 80 -32.92 13.13 5.40
N GLU A 81 -32.66 13.67 6.58
CA GLU A 81 -32.23 12.89 7.76
C GLU A 81 -33.30 11.86 8.17
N LEU A 82 -32.89 10.59 8.29
CA LEU A 82 -33.73 9.47 8.75
C LEU A 82 -33.35 9.02 10.16
N GLY A 83 -32.87 9.95 11.00
CA GLY A 83 -32.45 9.68 12.37
C GLY A 83 -31.10 10.29 12.71
N LYS A 84 -30.82 10.36 14.01
CA LYS A 84 -29.57 10.95 14.49
C LYS A 84 -28.39 10.12 14.04
N ALA A 85 -27.39 10.81 13.52
CA ALA A 85 -26.10 10.20 13.22
C ALA A 85 -25.52 9.49 14.46
N PHE A 86 -25.01 8.28 14.26
CA PHE A 86 -24.60 7.36 15.32
C PHE A 86 -23.19 6.80 15.09
N PRO A 87 -22.41 6.58 16.15
CA PRO A 87 -21.10 5.98 16.03
C PRO A 87 -21.12 4.45 16.10
N PHE A 88 -20.10 3.83 15.52
CA PHE A 88 -19.79 2.41 15.72
C PHE A 88 -18.27 2.19 15.75
N HIS A 89 -17.82 1.05 16.27
CA HIS A 89 -16.39 0.77 16.47
C HIS A 89 -15.82 -0.09 15.33
N GLN A 90 -14.50 0.05 15.10
CA GLN A 90 -13.73 -0.79 14.19
C GLN A 90 -13.50 -2.18 14.83
N SER A 91 -14.57 -2.96 14.97
CA SER A 91 -14.58 -4.32 15.54
C SER A 91 -15.77 -5.11 15.00
N ALA A 92 -15.72 -6.45 15.08
CA ALA A 92 -16.82 -7.32 14.64
C ALA A 92 -18.15 -6.93 15.31
N HIS A 93 -18.18 -6.85 16.64
CA HIS A 93 -19.34 -6.37 17.40
C HIS A 93 -19.79 -4.95 16.98
N GLY A 94 -18.85 -4.05 16.65
CA GLY A 94 -19.20 -2.72 16.17
C GLY A 94 -19.88 -2.74 14.80
N PHE A 95 -19.51 -3.68 13.93
CA PHE A 95 -20.16 -3.88 12.64
C PHE A 95 -21.53 -4.57 12.77
N ASP A 96 -21.68 -5.50 13.71
CA ASP A 96 -22.99 -6.08 14.04
C ASP A 96 -23.96 -5.00 14.54
N GLN A 97 -23.48 -4.10 15.41
CA GLN A 97 -24.26 -2.92 15.85
C GLN A 97 -24.64 -1.99 14.69
N LEU A 98 -23.75 -1.80 13.71
CA LEU A 98 -24.07 -1.04 12.51
C LEU A 98 -25.20 -1.72 11.72
N TYR A 99 -25.10 -3.05 11.52
CA TYR A 99 -26.11 -3.83 10.82
C TYR A 99 -27.49 -3.73 11.48
N ASP A 100 -27.56 -3.96 12.80
CA ASP A 100 -28.81 -3.88 13.56
C ASP A 100 -29.46 -2.50 13.44
N GLN A 101 -28.65 -1.43 13.52
CA GLN A 101 -29.14 -0.06 13.37
C GLN A 101 -29.66 0.21 11.95
N MET A 102 -28.97 -0.28 10.91
CA MET A 102 -29.42 -0.11 9.52
C MET A 102 -30.74 -0.84 9.27
N GLU A 103 -30.90 -2.06 9.78
CA GLU A 103 -32.15 -2.82 9.65
C GLU A 103 -33.30 -2.16 10.42
N GLN A 104 -33.04 -1.64 11.63
CA GLN A 104 -34.03 -0.88 12.39
C GLN A 104 -34.50 0.37 11.62
N LEU A 105 -33.56 1.13 11.05
CA LEU A 105 -33.87 2.32 10.26
C LEU A 105 -34.63 1.99 8.99
N LYS A 106 -34.23 0.91 8.31
CA LYS A 106 -34.89 0.40 7.11
C LYS A 106 -36.36 0.07 7.39
N GLN A 107 -36.64 -0.65 8.47
CA GLN A 107 -38.01 -0.98 8.90
C GLN A 107 -38.80 0.26 9.31
N THR A 108 -38.22 1.12 10.14
CA THR A 108 -38.88 2.32 10.68
C THR A 108 -39.32 3.28 9.56
N HIS A 109 -38.49 3.43 8.53
CA HIS A 109 -38.72 4.33 7.41
C HIS A 109 -39.25 3.65 6.14
N GLN A 110 -39.69 2.38 6.26
CA GLN A 110 -40.31 1.60 5.18
C GLN A 110 -39.45 1.58 3.90
N LYS A 111 -38.15 1.38 4.08
CA LYS A 111 -37.17 1.23 2.99
C LYS A 111 -37.00 -0.24 2.65
N SER A 112 -36.80 -0.56 1.37
CA SER A 112 -36.55 -1.92 0.87
C SER A 112 -35.07 -2.15 0.60
N ASN A 113 -34.35 -1.09 0.23
CA ASN A 113 -32.96 -1.11 -0.21
C ASN A 113 -32.07 -0.33 0.75
N ILE A 114 -30.80 -0.74 0.87
CA ILE A 114 -29.75 0.00 1.59
C ILE A 114 -28.63 0.25 0.62
N LEU A 115 -28.07 1.47 0.60
CA LEU A 115 -26.84 1.80 -0.09
C LEU A 115 -25.88 2.51 0.85
N ILE A 116 -24.69 1.94 1.04
CA ILE A 116 -23.67 2.52 1.91
C ILE A 116 -22.65 3.29 1.08
N GLY A 117 -22.31 4.51 1.48
CA GLY A 117 -21.19 5.24 0.91
C GLY A 117 -20.16 5.63 1.95
N PHE A 118 -18.89 5.56 1.58
CA PHE A 118 -17.80 6.06 2.41
C PHE A 118 -16.63 6.58 1.59
N GLU A 119 -15.83 7.43 2.22
CA GLU A 119 -14.52 7.81 1.70
C GLU A 119 -13.48 6.74 2.11
N PRO A 120 -12.72 6.16 1.16
CA PRO A 120 -11.64 5.25 1.50
C PRO A 120 -10.44 6.01 2.08
N THR A 121 -10.45 6.24 3.40
CA THR A 121 -9.34 6.87 4.11
C THR A 121 -8.48 5.81 4.82
N GLY A 122 -7.19 5.72 4.43
CA GLY A 122 -6.27 4.72 4.96
C GLY A 122 -6.66 3.27 4.58
N HIS A 123 -6.48 2.32 5.50
CA HIS A 123 -6.80 0.89 5.27
C HIS A 123 -8.00 0.40 6.09
N TYR A 124 -8.55 1.20 7.00
CA TYR A 124 -9.62 0.75 7.92
C TYR A 124 -10.93 0.41 7.19
N TRP A 125 -11.20 1.10 6.08
CA TRP A 125 -12.37 0.82 5.23
C TRP A 125 -12.38 -0.61 4.67
N MET A 126 -11.23 -1.27 4.56
CA MET A 126 -11.15 -2.63 4.02
C MET A 126 -11.85 -3.65 4.92
N ASN A 127 -11.78 -3.47 6.25
CA ASN A 127 -12.47 -4.34 7.19
C ASN A 127 -13.99 -4.16 7.10
N LEU A 128 -14.45 -2.91 6.98
CA LEU A 128 -15.86 -2.60 6.78
C LEU A 128 -16.34 -3.16 5.44
N ALA A 129 -15.61 -2.94 4.35
CA ALA A 129 -15.94 -3.48 3.04
C ALA A 129 -16.05 -5.00 3.05
N GLN A 130 -15.13 -5.71 3.73
CA GLN A 130 -15.20 -7.16 3.88
C GLN A 130 -16.47 -7.61 4.62
N PHE A 131 -16.83 -6.92 5.71
CA PHE A 131 -18.08 -7.19 6.42
C PHE A 131 -19.31 -6.98 5.53
N LEU A 132 -19.36 -5.86 4.81
CA LEU A 132 -20.48 -5.54 3.91
C LEU A 132 -20.62 -6.56 2.78
N LEU A 133 -19.51 -7.02 2.20
CA LEU A 133 -19.51 -8.09 1.21
C LEU A 133 -20.03 -9.42 1.76
N GLN A 134 -19.72 -9.75 3.02
CA GLN A 134 -20.21 -10.97 3.67
C GLN A 134 -21.72 -10.93 3.98
N GLN A 135 -22.28 -9.73 4.13
CA GLN A 135 -23.70 -9.50 4.39
C GLN A 135 -24.49 -9.18 3.11
N ASP A 136 -23.87 -9.26 1.93
CA ASP A 136 -24.44 -8.87 0.64
C ASP A 136 -25.01 -7.43 0.61
N ILE A 137 -24.42 -6.51 1.38
CA ILE A 137 -24.84 -5.10 1.43
C ILE A 137 -24.05 -4.31 0.37
N PRO A 138 -24.72 -3.65 -0.58
CA PRO A 138 -24.05 -2.87 -1.61
C PRO A 138 -23.44 -1.60 -1.00
N PHE A 139 -22.22 -1.30 -1.44
CA PHE A 139 -21.52 -0.10 -1.01
C PHE A 139 -20.76 0.56 -2.17
N VAL A 140 -20.56 1.87 -2.02
CA VAL A 140 -19.92 2.74 -3.00
C VAL A 140 -18.87 3.61 -2.34
N MET A 141 -17.90 4.05 -3.13
CA MET A 141 -16.82 4.90 -2.67
C MET A 141 -17.02 6.33 -3.16
N VAL A 142 -16.79 7.28 -2.27
CA VAL A 142 -16.78 8.71 -2.58
C VAL A 142 -15.33 9.19 -2.68
N SER A 143 -15.05 10.10 -3.60
CA SER A 143 -13.70 10.66 -3.78
C SER A 143 -13.34 11.60 -2.63
N PRO A 144 -12.19 11.40 -1.93
CA PRO A 144 -11.71 12.31 -0.88
C PRO A 144 -11.66 13.79 -1.30
N LEU A 145 -11.24 14.03 -2.55
CA LEU A 145 -11.13 15.39 -3.10
C LEU A 145 -12.50 16.08 -3.15
N HIS A 146 -13.54 15.34 -3.53
CA HIS A 146 -14.89 15.89 -3.65
C HIS A 146 -15.53 16.07 -2.27
N VAL A 147 -15.26 15.16 -1.33
CA VAL A 147 -15.69 15.27 0.06
C VAL A 147 -15.13 16.55 0.68
N ASN A 148 -13.83 16.81 0.54
CA ASN A 148 -13.21 18.03 1.07
C ASN A 148 -13.80 19.31 0.47
N ARG A 149 -14.01 19.36 -0.85
CA ARG A 149 -14.67 20.51 -1.48
C ARG A 149 -16.11 20.69 -1.00
N ALA A 150 -16.84 19.61 -0.78
CA ALA A 150 -18.21 19.68 -0.30
C ALA A 150 -18.30 20.17 1.16
N LYS A 151 -17.27 19.90 1.98
CA LYS A 151 -17.15 20.42 3.34
C LYS A 151 -17.01 21.94 3.36
N GLU A 152 -16.23 22.52 2.44
CA GLU A 152 -16.04 23.98 2.35
C GLU A 152 -17.37 24.75 2.22
N PHE A 153 -18.38 24.16 1.57
CA PHE A 153 -19.72 24.76 1.46
C PHE A 153 -20.60 24.56 2.70
N GLU A 154 -20.36 23.52 3.51
CA GLU A 154 -21.14 23.20 4.70
C GLU A 154 -20.56 23.78 6.01
N ASP A 155 -19.29 24.13 6.03
CA ASP A 155 -18.54 24.53 7.22
C ASP A 155 -18.86 25.97 7.67
N ASN A 156 -20.09 26.18 8.12
CA ASN A 156 -20.54 27.45 8.69
C ASN A 156 -20.78 27.39 10.23
N LEU A 157 -20.45 26.28 10.92
CA LEU A 157 -20.71 26.11 12.36
C LEU A 157 -19.60 25.34 13.10
N GLN A 158 -19.29 25.73 14.35
CA GLN A 158 -18.26 25.11 15.21
C GLN A 158 -18.72 23.81 15.92
N THR A 159 -19.25 22.82 15.20
CA THR A 159 -19.66 21.53 15.79
C THR A 159 -18.78 20.36 15.33
N LYS A 160 -18.71 19.29 16.15
CA LYS A 160 -17.86 18.09 15.93
C LYS A 160 -17.95 17.56 14.50
N ASN A 161 -16.79 17.36 13.88
CA ASN A 161 -16.66 17.17 12.43
C ASN A 161 -17.17 15.82 11.92
N ASP A 162 -16.90 14.73 12.64
CA ASP A 162 -17.18 13.35 12.17
C ASP A 162 -18.65 13.13 11.76
N LYS A 163 -19.60 13.78 12.45
CA LYS A 163 -21.04 13.69 12.11
C LYS A 163 -21.39 14.41 10.81
N LYS A 164 -20.75 15.56 10.59
CA LYS A 164 -20.96 16.36 9.38
C LYS A 164 -20.33 15.66 8.18
N ASP A 165 -19.16 15.07 8.38
CA ASP A 165 -18.45 14.34 7.34
C ASP A 165 -19.28 13.15 6.83
N ALA A 166 -19.88 12.38 7.75
CA ALA A 166 -20.81 11.32 7.40
C ALA A 166 -22.05 11.83 6.62
N ARG A 167 -22.57 13.01 6.99
CA ARG A 167 -23.68 13.66 6.29
C ARG A 167 -23.30 14.12 4.88
N VAL A 168 -22.13 14.75 4.73
CA VAL A 168 -21.60 15.18 3.42
C VAL A 168 -21.47 13.98 2.50
N ILE A 169 -20.93 12.87 3.01
CA ILE A 169 -20.81 11.61 2.26
C ILE A 169 -22.18 11.08 1.83
N ALA A 170 -23.14 11.00 2.74
CA ALA A 170 -24.50 10.55 2.42
C ALA A 170 -25.14 11.41 1.31
N ARG A 171 -24.98 12.74 1.41
CA ARG A 171 -25.50 13.66 0.39
C ARG A 171 -24.83 13.42 -0.97
N MET A 172 -23.51 13.25 -1.00
CA MET A 172 -22.81 12.96 -2.25
C MET A 172 -23.27 11.66 -2.90
N VAL A 173 -23.59 10.64 -2.09
CA VAL A 173 -24.17 9.38 -2.57
C VAL A 173 -25.53 9.64 -3.21
N THR A 174 -26.43 10.35 -2.52
CA THR A 174 -27.77 10.70 -3.07
C THR A 174 -27.70 11.49 -4.38
N GLN A 175 -26.62 12.24 -4.60
CA GLN A 175 -26.39 13.04 -5.80
C GLN A 175 -25.62 12.30 -6.91
N GLY A 176 -25.33 11.01 -6.75
CA GLY A 176 -24.61 10.23 -7.77
C GLY A 176 -23.09 10.49 -7.82
N TYR A 177 -22.52 11.26 -6.87
CA TYR A 177 -21.09 11.56 -6.78
C TYR A 177 -20.29 10.44 -6.11
N PHE A 178 -20.51 9.21 -6.53
CA PHE A 178 -19.83 8.01 -6.02
C PHE A 178 -19.32 7.15 -7.18
N HIS A 179 -18.50 6.15 -6.87
CA HIS A 179 -18.12 5.11 -7.81
C HIS A 179 -18.19 3.75 -7.12
N SER A 180 -18.65 2.75 -7.86
CA SER A 180 -18.69 1.39 -7.33
C SER A 180 -17.27 0.83 -7.27
N PRO A 181 -16.88 0.21 -6.14
CA PRO A 181 -15.58 -0.43 -6.03
C PRO A 181 -15.48 -1.54 -7.08
N ARG A 182 -14.40 -1.54 -7.85
CA ARG A 182 -14.12 -2.67 -8.75
C ARG A 182 -13.70 -3.87 -7.89
N SER A 183 -14.58 -4.85 -7.78
CA SER A 183 -14.24 -6.15 -7.19
C SER A 183 -13.24 -6.83 -8.11
N LEU A 184 -11.98 -6.91 -7.67
CA LEU A 184 -10.97 -7.72 -8.32
C LEU A 184 -10.98 -9.07 -7.61
N VAL A 185 -11.23 -10.13 -8.35
CA VAL A 185 -11.28 -11.51 -7.82
C VAL A 185 -10.24 -12.38 -8.53
N GLY A 186 -9.75 -13.39 -7.81
CA GLY A 186 -8.77 -14.35 -8.33
C GLY A 186 -7.52 -13.68 -8.91
N VAL A 187 -7.21 -14.02 -10.16
CA VAL A 187 -5.97 -13.60 -10.85
C VAL A 187 -5.80 -12.08 -10.91
N GLU A 188 -6.89 -11.31 -11.10
CA GLU A 188 -6.79 -9.85 -11.18
C GLU A 188 -6.35 -9.23 -9.85
N ALA A 189 -6.84 -9.77 -8.72
CA ALA A 189 -6.43 -9.34 -7.38
C ALA A 189 -4.96 -9.68 -7.12
N GLU A 190 -4.54 -10.90 -7.48
CA GLU A 190 -3.17 -11.36 -7.34
C GLU A 190 -2.20 -10.50 -8.16
N LEU A 191 -2.54 -10.15 -9.40
CA LEU A 191 -1.74 -9.28 -10.25
C LEU A 191 -1.60 -7.87 -9.66
N ARG A 192 -2.68 -7.29 -9.13
CA ARG A 192 -2.63 -5.98 -8.46
C ARG A 192 -1.73 -6.00 -7.23
N ASN A 193 -1.87 -7.02 -6.40
CA ASN A 193 -1.03 -7.21 -5.22
C ASN A 193 0.44 -7.41 -5.60
N GLY A 194 0.72 -8.22 -6.63
CA GLY A 194 2.05 -8.42 -7.18
C GLY A 194 2.69 -7.14 -7.73
N ALA A 195 1.91 -6.32 -8.45
CA ALA A 195 2.37 -5.03 -8.95
C ALA A 195 2.72 -4.06 -7.81
N ALA A 196 1.85 -3.95 -6.81
CA ALA A 196 2.11 -3.13 -5.61
C ALA A 196 3.35 -3.62 -4.85
N HIS A 197 3.52 -4.93 -4.70
CA HIS A 197 4.67 -5.53 -4.05
C HIS A 197 5.96 -5.25 -4.81
N ARG A 198 5.97 -5.41 -6.13
CA ARG A 198 7.11 -5.07 -6.99
C ARG A 198 7.50 -3.61 -6.86
N ASP A 199 6.53 -2.70 -6.85
CA ASP A 199 6.81 -1.27 -6.74
C ASP A 199 7.39 -0.90 -5.36
N ARG A 200 6.91 -1.55 -4.29
CA ARG A 200 7.52 -1.46 -2.95
C ARG A 200 8.96 -1.94 -2.97
N LEU A 201 9.21 -3.15 -3.48
CA LEU A 201 10.56 -3.73 -3.55
C LEU A 201 11.52 -2.87 -4.40
N LYS A 202 11.04 -2.27 -5.50
CA LYS A 202 11.82 -1.32 -6.29
C LYS A 202 12.24 -0.11 -5.48
N LYS A 203 11.32 0.50 -4.71
CA LYS A 203 11.61 1.64 -3.84
C LYS A 203 12.59 1.27 -2.72
N GLU A 204 12.40 0.12 -2.10
CA GLU A 204 13.31 -0.40 -1.06
C GLU A 204 14.70 -0.67 -1.64
N GLY A 205 14.79 -1.32 -2.80
CA GLY A 205 16.05 -1.55 -3.50
C GLY A 205 16.78 -0.25 -3.85
N ALA A 206 16.07 0.75 -4.35
CA ALA A 206 16.64 2.07 -4.63
C ALA A 206 17.13 2.77 -3.34
N ARG A 207 16.36 2.70 -2.25
CA ARG A 207 16.75 3.23 -0.94
C ARG A 207 18.04 2.57 -0.43
N LEU A 208 18.11 1.24 -0.45
CA LEU A 208 19.29 0.49 -0.02
C LEU A 208 20.50 0.79 -0.90
N LYS A 209 20.32 0.86 -2.23
CA LYS A 209 21.38 1.26 -3.16
C LYS A 209 21.95 2.64 -2.80
N ASN A 210 21.08 3.63 -2.57
CA ASN A 210 21.51 4.97 -2.20
C ASN A 210 22.21 5.01 -0.85
N GLN A 211 21.78 4.18 0.11
CA GLN A 211 22.49 4.03 1.38
C GLN A 211 23.90 3.47 1.14
N ILE A 212 24.06 2.41 0.35
CA ILE A 212 25.38 1.85 0.05
C ILE A 212 26.28 2.87 -0.65
N ILE A 213 25.77 3.59 -1.64
CA ILE A 213 26.54 4.66 -2.32
C ILE A 213 27.05 5.68 -1.31
N ARG A 214 26.17 6.18 -0.44
CA ARG A 214 26.56 7.15 0.61
C ARG A 214 27.70 6.63 1.50
N TRP A 215 27.67 5.36 1.88
CA TRP A 215 28.71 4.77 2.72
C TRP A 215 30.03 4.63 1.96
N ILE A 216 29.98 4.23 0.70
CA ILE A 216 31.17 4.17 -0.15
C ILE A 216 31.76 5.56 -0.34
N ASP A 217 30.95 6.58 -0.62
CA ASP A 217 31.44 7.95 -0.80
C ASP A 217 32.11 8.52 0.47
N LEU A 218 31.69 8.06 1.66
CA LEU A 218 32.26 8.49 2.95
C LEU A 218 33.56 7.79 3.30
N TYR A 219 33.65 6.48 3.04
CA TYR A 219 34.72 5.62 3.57
C TYR A 219 35.64 5.04 2.49
N PHE A 220 35.21 4.99 1.24
CA PHE A 220 35.99 4.45 0.11
C PHE A 220 35.59 5.07 -1.24
N PRO A 221 35.70 6.40 -1.41
CA PRO A 221 35.18 7.11 -2.58
C PRO A 221 35.84 6.68 -3.89
N GLU A 222 37.03 6.09 -3.87
CA GLU A 222 37.75 5.61 -5.06
C GLU A 222 37.07 4.39 -5.72
N LEU A 223 36.26 3.65 -4.96
CA LEU A 223 35.59 2.45 -5.45
C LEU A 223 34.52 2.75 -6.51
N LEU A 224 33.71 3.80 -6.29
CA LEU A 224 32.69 4.26 -7.23
C LEU A 224 33.18 5.51 -7.97
N GLY A 225 32.93 5.59 -9.28
CA GLY A 225 33.41 6.69 -10.14
C GLY A 225 34.73 6.40 -10.82
N SER A 226 35.78 6.02 -10.07
CA SER A 226 37.11 5.72 -10.64
C SER A 226 37.25 4.27 -11.08
N ALA A 227 36.90 3.30 -10.22
CA ALA A 227 37.00 1.88 -10.53
C ALA A 227 35.73 1.30 -11.15
N TYR A 228 34.55 1.71 -10.66
CA TYR A 228 33.26 1.23 -11.15
C TYR A 228 32.27 2.38 -11.35
N LYS A 229 31.62 2.41 -12.53
CA LYS A 229 30.62 3.43 -12.86
C LYS A 229 29.34 3.30 -12.04
N GLU A 230 28.97 2.09 -11.62
CA GLU A 230 27.77 1.83 -10.82
C GLU A 230 27.92 0.59 -9.93
N ILE A 231 27.06 0.48 -8.92
CA ILE A 231 26.94 -0.73 -8.09
C ILE A 231 26.34 -1.86 -8.94
N GLY A 232 27.23 -2.67 -9.51
CA GLY A 232 26.92 -3.95 -10.15
C GLY A 232 27.20 -5.14 -9.25
N LYS A 233 27.01 -6.34 -9.80
CA LYS A 233 27.25 -7.62 -9.12
C LYS A 233 28.64 -7.74 -8.49
N THR A 234 29.66 -7.33 -9.24
CA THR A 234 31.07 -7.33 -8.81
C THR A 234 31.31 -6.43 -7.60
N VAL A 235 30.78 -5.20 -7.60
CA VAL A 235 30.89 -4.27 -6.46
C VAL A 235 30.19 -4.84 -5.23
N ILE A 236 29.00 -5.43 -5.40
CA ILE A 236 28.31 -6.10 -4.29
C ILE A 236 29.13 -7.27 -3.74
N CYS A 237 29.76 -8.06 -4.61
CA CYS A 237 30.59 -9.19 -4.21
C CYS A 237 31.81 -8.72 -3.42
N ILE A 238 32.49 -7.69 -3.92
CA ILE A 238 33.58 -7.01 -3.23
C ILE A 238 33.16 -6.57 -1.83
N LEU A 239 32.06 -5.82 -1.72
CA LEU A 239 31.56 -5.31 -0.43
C LEU A 239 31.10 -6.41 0.52
N LYS A 240 30.73 -7.59 0.01
CA LYS A 240 30.37 -8.75 0.84
C LYS A 240 31.58 -9.41 1.51
N TYR A 241 32.74 -9.42 0.85
CA TYR A 241 33.93 -10.11 1.36
C TYR A 241 34.95 -9.15 1.98
N HIS A 242 35.12 -7.97 1.39
CA HIS A 242 36.08 -6.95 1.81
C HIS A 242 35.44 -5.55 1.79
N PRO A 243 34.48 -5.26 2.70
CA PRO A 243 33.79 -3.97 2.76
C PRO A 243 34.67 -2.78 3.16
N LEU A 244 35.77 -3.01 3.88
CA LEU A 244 36.60 -1.94 4.44
C LEU A 244 37.88 -1.75 3.62
N PRO A 245 38.33 -0.52 3.34
CA PRO A 245 39.57 -0.25 2.59
C PRO A 245 40.79 -0.96 3.17
N GLU A 246 40.90 -1.01 4.50
CA GLU A 246 42.04 -1.61 5.20
C GLU A 246 42.27 -3.09 4.82
N GLN A 247 41.19 -3.80 4.50
CA GLN A 247 41.23 -5.22 4.13
C GLN A 247 41.88 -5.46 2.76
N TRP A 248 42.13 -4.40 1.98
CA TRP A 248 42.67 -4.49 0.64
C TRP A 248 44.19 -4.38 0.60
N HIS A 249 44.84 -3.81 1.63
CA HIS A 249 46.30 -3.61 1.64
C HIS A 249 47.12 -4.91 1.63
N HIS A 250 46.55 -6.00 2.14
CA HIS A 250 47.21 -7.31 2.23
C HIS A 250 46.48 -8.40 1.42
N LEU A 251 45.59 -7.99 0.53
CA LEU A 251 44.81 -8.93 -0.24
C LEU A 251 45.67 -9.60 -1.29
N ASP A 252 45.78 -10.93 -1.25
CA ASP A 252 46.29 -11.68 -2.41
C ASP A 252 45.26 -11.56 -3.54
N ILE A 253 45.62 -10.74 -4.50
CA ILE A 253 44.79 -10.35 -5.62
C ILE A 253 44.42 -11.59 -6.45
N GLU A 254 45.35 -12.50 -6.72
CA GLU A 254 45.07 -13.66 -7.55
C GLU A 254 44.12 -14.65 -6.87
N ALA A 255 44.31 -14.86 -5.56
CA ALA A 255 43.40 -15.67 -4.74
C ALA A 255 42.01 -15.03 -4.56
N PHE A 256 41.92 -13.71 -4.54
CA PHE A 256 40.64 -13.01 -4.49
C PHE A 256 39.90 -13.09 -5.83
N LEU A 257 40.62 -12.91 -6.95
CA LEU A 257 40.05 -13.04 -8.29
C LEU A 257 39.56 -14.44 -8.59
N SER A 258 40.27 -15.48 -8.13
CA SER A 258 39.82 -16.87 -8.29
C SER A 258 38.53 -17.12 -7.52
N LYS A 259 38.43 -16.64 -6.26
CA LYS A 259 37.19 -16.68 -5.46
C LYS A 259 36.04 -15.90 -6.10
N LEU A 260 36.30 -14.75 -6.70
CA LEU A 260 35.29 -13.98 -7.42
C LEU A 260 34.80 -14.71 -8.68
N LYS A 261 35.69 -15.36 -9.44
CA LYS A 261 35.34 -16.13 -10.65
C LYS A 261 34.58 -17.43 -10.34
N GLU A 262 34.92 -18.09 -9.23
CA GLU A 262 34.21 -19.30 -8.78
C GLU A 262 32.76 -18.97 -8.38
N LYS A 263 32.55 -17.78 -7.79
CA LYS A 263 31.23 -17.37 -7.29
C LYS A 263 30.40 -16.53 -8.27
N GLU A 264 31.00 -15.89 -9.29
CA GLU A 264 30.28 -15.17 -10.35
C GLU A 264 30.96 -15.29 -11.74
N ALA A 265 30.16 -15.65 -12.75
CA ALA A 265 30.54 -15.65 -14.16
C ALA A 265 30.54 -14.23 -14.77
N SER A 266 31.43 -13.32 -14.35
CA SER A 266 31.55 -11.97 -14.93
C SER A 266 32.98 -11.56 -15.31
N ARG A 267 33.09 -10.66 -16.31
CA ARG A 267 34.19 -10.46 -17.26
C ARG A 267 35.55 -10.00 -16.66
N ARG A 268 36.63 -10.57 -17.21
CA ARG A 268 38.07 -10.31 -16.91
C ARG A 268 38.52 -8.83 -16.98
N SER A 269 37.85 -7.97 -17.74
CA SER A 269 38.41 -6.68 -18.17
C SER A 269 38.29 -5.53 -17.16
N SER A 270 37.25 -5.49 -16.33
CA SER A 270 37.07 -4.39 -15.36
C SER A 270 37.91 -4.56 -14.09
N ILE A 271 38.28 -5.79 -13.75
CA ILE A 271 38.92 -6.09 -12.47
C ILE A 271 40.44 -5.82 -12.52
N SER A 272 41.08 -6.02 -13.68
CA SER A 272 42.49 -5.67 -13.89
C SER A 272 42.77 -4.16 -13.77
N PHE A 273 41.77 -3.32 -14.04
CA PHE A 273 41.87 -1.86 -13.90
C PHE A 273 41.78 -1.41 -12.43
N SER A 274 40.94 -2.08 -11.62
CA SER A 274 40.90 -1.87 -10.17
C SER A 274 42.24 -2.19 -9.50
N ILE A 275 42.93 -3.25 -9.97
CA ILE A 275 44.22 -3.72 -9.47
C ILE A 275 45.35 -2.73 -9.76
N HIS A 276 45.41 -2.19 -10.97
CA HIS A 276 46.38 -1.15 -11.34
C HIS A 276 46.21 0.15 -10.53
N TRP A 277 44.98 0.44 -10.10
CA TRP A 277 44.66 1.61 -9.28
C TRP A 277 44.97 1.43 -7.80
N ILE A 278 44.69 0.25 -7.22
CA ILE A 278 45.07 -0.10 -5.83
C ILE A 278 46.59 -0.04 -5.66
N ASN A 279 47.34 -0.55 -6.64
CA ASN A 279 48.81 -0.48 -6.61
C ASN A 279 49.37 0.93 -6.83
N ARG A 280 48.60 1.86 -7.44
CA ARG A 280 48.97 3.29 -7.55
C ARG A 280 48.55 4.13 -6.33
N GLY A 281 47.50 3.73 -5.61
CA GLY A 281 47.06 4.38 -4.37
C GLY A 281 47.99 4.12 -3.18
N ASN A 282 48.93 3.19 -3.32
CA ASN A 282 49.93 2.85 -2.30
C ASN A 282 50.95 3.98 -2.01
N ASP A 283 50.95 5.06 -2.81
CA ASP A 283 51.76 6.26 -2.58
C ASP A 283 50.96 7.43 -1.98
N GLY A 284 49.67 7.27 -1.63
CA GLY A 284 48.85 8.40 -1.16
C GLY A 284 47.58 8.11 -0.35
N CYS A 285 47.22 6.86 -0.08
CA CYS A 285 46.10 6.53 0.79
C CYS A 285 46.53 6.46 2.27
N GLU A 286 46.78 7.60 2.91
CA GLU A 286 46.70 7.66 4.37
C GLU A 286 45.22 7.62 4.77
N PRO A 287 44.81 6.76 5.72
CA PRO A 287 43.47 6.83 6.29
C PRO A 287 43.31 8.22 6.92
N ARG A 288 42.28 8.97 6.48
CA ARG A 288 41.91 10.20 7.17
C ARG A 288 41.39 9.82 8.56
N ASN A 289 42.28 9.86 9.55
CA ASN A 289 41.93 9.78 10.95
C ASN A 289 40.87 10.85 11.26
N GLY A 290 39.71 10.40 11.75
CA GLY A 290 38.79 11.28 12.46
C GLY A 290 37.30 11.05 12.18
N VAL A 291 36.75 9.92 12.64
CA VAL A 291 35.58 9.94 13.52
C VAL A 291 35.71 8.78 14.50
N ASP A 292 35.80 9.10 15.79
CA ASP A 292 35.86 8.16 16.91
C ASP A 292 34.70 7.15 16.86
N HIS A 293 35.04 5.86 16.85
CA HIS A 293 34.09 4.74 16.93
C HIS A 293 33.54 4.56 18.34
N ARG A 294 33.07 5.63 18.99
CA ARG A 294 32.29 5.59 20.24
C ARG A 294 31.40 6.81 20.39
N SER A 295 30.48 7.07 19.46
CA SER A 295 29.34 7.97 19.71
C SER A 295 28.24 7.85 18.64
N VAL A 296 27.10 7.30 19.07
CA VAL A 296 25.73 7.36 18.48
C VAL A 296 25.42 6.46 17.28
#